data_AF-A0A9P4YCC9-F1
#
_entry.id   AF-A0A9P4YCC9-F1
#
_cell.length_a   1.000
_cell.length_b   1.000
_cell.length_c   1.000
_cell.angle_alpha   90.00
_cell.angle_beta   90.00
_cell.angle_gamma   90.00
#
_symmetry.space_group_name_H-M   'P 1'
#
loop_
_entity.id
_entity.type
_entity.pdbx_description
1 polymer ?
#
loop_
_entity_poly.entity_id
_entity_poly.type
_entity_poly.pdbx_seq_one_letter_code
_entity_poly.pdbx_strand_id
1 'polypeptide(L)'
;RRRKIKKLTPPGLTAHDERVLHTVRRKAWRYEWWVDCHCCCGVHVQFGTVTMWGLLPVVGDFIALLNALSLIRAARRVDGGLPAFALVAMLAWAAVDFAVKLVPIVGEVVTAIVKPNTRNAMRLEALLAARGAK
;
A
#
# COMPACT_ATOMS: atom_id res chain seq x y z
N ARG A 1 0.43 19.01 -9.78
CA ARG A 1 1.73 18.34 -9.49
C ARG A 1 1.87 18.15 -7.97
N ARG A 2 1.41 17.02 -7.38
CA ARG A 2 1.51 16.77 -5.92
C ARG A 2 3.01 16.71 -5.52
N ARG A 3 3.49 17.68 -4.74
CA ARG A 3 4.88 17.77 -4.29
C ARG A 3 5.17 16.57 -3.38
N LYS A 4 6.15 15.72 -3.73
CA LYS A 4 6.60 14.61 -2.88
C LYS A 4 7.19 15.20 -1.60
N ILE A 5 6.42 15.26 -0.52
CA ILE A 5 6.98 15.55 0.80
C ILE A 5 7.83 14.34 1.18
N LYS A 6 9.15 14.50 1.19
CA LYS A 6 10.05 13.48 1.72
C LYS A 6 9.79 13.42 3.23
N LYS A 7 9.01 12.42 3.68
CA LYS A 7 8.82 12.18 5.11
C LYS A 7 10.19 11.92 5.74
N LEU A 8 10.50 12.63 6.83
CA LEU A 8 11.74 12.42 7.58
C LEU A 8 11.84 10.94 8.00
N THR A 9 13.04 10.39 8.00
CA THR A 9 13.29 9.10 8.65
C THR A 9 13.32 9.33 10.16
N PRO A 10 12.67 8.47 10.96
CA PRO A 10 12.75 8.57 12.41
C PRO A 10 14.22 8.42 12.87
N PRO A 11 14.66 9.19 13.87
CA PRO A 11 16.02 9.06 14.41
C PRO A 11 16.19 7.74 15.18
N GLY A 12 17.43 7.22 15.24
CA GLY A 12 17.76 6.02 16.04
C GLY A 12 17.59 4.67 15.33
N LEU A 13 17.36 4.65 14.01
CA LEU A 13 17.25 3.40 13.22
C LEU A 13 18.61 2.87 12.76
N THR A 14 18.72 1.55 12.59
CA THR A 14 19.86 0.93 11.91
C THR A 14 19.85 1.32 10.42
N ALA A 15 21.03 1.34 9.78
CA ALA A 15 21.14 1.63 8.35
C ALA A 15 20.37 0.61 7.47
N HIS A 16 20.13 -0.59 7.98
CA HIS A 16 19.33 -1.61 7.30
C HIS A 16 17.83 -1.34 7.40
N ASP A 17 17.33 -1.00 8.60
CA ASP A 17 15.93 -0.63 8.81
C ASP A 17 15.53 0.60 8.01
N GLU A 18 16.42 1.58 7.88
CA GLU A 18 16.21 2.75 7.04
C GLU A 18 16.02 2.36 5.56
N ARG A 19 16.87 1.46 5.03
CA ARG A 19 16.74 0.95 3.65
C ARG A 19 15.43 0.18 3.44
N VAL A 20 15.00 -0.62 4.42
CA VAL A 20 13.74 -1.35 4.36
C VAL A 20 12.56 -0.38 4.38
N LEU A 21 12.57 0.62 5.27
CA LEU A 21 11.54 1.65 5.36
C LEU A 21 11.42 2.46 4.06
N HIS A 22 12.54 2.86 3.46
CA HIS A 22 12.53 3.51 2.14
C HIS A 22 11.95 2.62 1.05
N THR A 23 12.27 1.32 1.08
CA THR A 23 11.72 0.35 0.12
C THR A 23 10.21 0.23 0.27
N VAL A 24 9.70 0.12 1.50
CA VAL A 24 8.27 0.04 1.81
C VAL A 24 7.56 1.32 1.41
N ARG A 25 8.08 2.50 1.78
CA ARG A 25 7.53 3.80 1.36
C ARG A 25 7.48 3.93 -0.17
N ARG A 26 8.54 3.51 -0.88
CA ARG A 26 8.60 3.56 -2.35
C ARG A 26 7.58 2.62 -3.00
N LYS A 27 7.38 1.42 -2.45
CA LYS A 27 6.36 0.47 -2.93
C LYS A 27 4.95 1.01 -2.67
N ALA A 28 4.65 1.45 -1.45
CA ALA A 28 3.35 2.03 -1.09
C ALA A 28 2.99 3.21 -2.00
N TRP A 29 3.93 4.14 -2.18
CA TRP A 29 3.72 5.28 -3.07
C TRP A 29 3.46 4.84 -4.53
N ARG A 30 4.19 3.84 -5.04
CA ARG A 30 4.01 3.36 -6.42
C ARG A 30 2.66 2.72 -6.64
N TYR A 31 2.18 1.94 -5.67
CA TYR A 31 0.86 1.31 -5.74
C TYR A 31 -0.26 2.34 -5.72
N GLU A 32 -0.14 3.36 -4.89
CA GLU A 32 -1.14 4.44 -4.83
C GLU A 32 -1.07 5.36 -6.05
N TRP A 33 0.12 5.58 -6.61
CA TRP A 33 0.26 6.37 -7.85
C TRP A 33 -0.31 5.63 -9.05
N TRP A 34 -0.17 4.30 -9.12
CA TRP A 34 -0.81 3.49 -10.17
C TRP A 34 -2.33 3.64 -10.15
N VAL A 35 -2.93 3.63 -8.95
CA VAL A 35 -4.37 3.84 -8.77
C VAL A 35 -4.78 5.30 -9.03
N ASP A 36 -4.04 6.29 -8.53
CA ASP A 36 -4.32 7.72 -8.78
C ASP A 36 -4.16 8.08 -10.28
N CYS A 37 -3.23 7.45 -11.00
CA CYS A 37 -3.00 7.66 -12.43
C CYS A 37 -4.13 7.05 -13.29
N HIS A 38 -4.75 5.96 -12.81
CA HIS A 38 -5.99 5.41 -13.37
C HIS A 38 -7.15 6.42 -13.30
N CYS A 39 -7.11 7.35 -12.33
CA CYS A 39 -8.14 8.37 -12.13
C CYS A 39 -7.87 9.70 -12.86
N CYS A 40 -6.62 10.01 -13.24
CA CYS A 40 -6.22 11.35 -13.67
C CYS A 40 -5.77 11.46 -15.14
N CYS A 41 -5.47 10.33 -15.79
CA CYS A 41 -5.33 10.27 -17.24
C CYS A 41 -6.67 9.78 -17.78
N GLY A 42 -7.38 10.58 -18.58
CA GLY A 42 -8.59 10.20 -19.32
C GLY A 42 -8.32 9.15 -20.39
N VAL A 43 -7.63 8.08 -20.02
CA VAL A 43 -7.42 6.88 -20.80
C VAL A 43 -8.38 5.84 -20.22
N HIS A 44 -9.67 6.11 -20.41
CA HIS A 44 -10.53 5.04 -20.86
C HIS A 44 -9.94 4.52 -22.19
N VAL A 45 -8.99 3.57 -22.15
CA VAL A 45 -8.95 2.53 -23.20
C VAL A 45 -10.12 1.58 -22.93
N GLN A 46 -11.31 2.16 -22.92
CA GLN A 46 -12.62 1.53 -22.85
C GLN A 46 -13.56 2.28 -23.82
N PHE A 47 -13.02 2.83 -24.91
CA PHE A 47 -13.81 3.42 -26.00
C PHE A 47 -13.84 2.54 -27.26
N GLY A 48 -13.64 1.22 -27.13
CA GLY A 48 -13.79 0.29 -28.26
C GLY A 48 -13.91 -1.20 -27.93
N THR A 49 -13.52 -1.63 -26.72
CA THR A 49 -13.56 -3.03 -26.25
C THR A 49 -14.22 -3.16 -24.87
N VAL A 50 -15.24 -2.34 -24.62
CA VAL A 50 -15.97 -2.21 -23.35
C VAL A 50 -16.64 -3.49 -22.84
N THR A 51 -16.70 -4.55 -23.64
CA THR A 51 -17.38 -5.80 -23.29
C THR A 51 -16.44 -6.99 -23.02
N MET A 52 -15.16 -6.95 -23.42
CA MET A 52 -14.25 -8.09 -23.24
C MET A 52 -13.46 -8.06 -21.92
N TRP A 53 -13.24 -6.88 -21.35
CA TRP A 53 -12.51 -6.69 -20.09
C TRP A 53 -13.41 -6.42 -18.88
N GLY A 54 -14.74 -6.32 -19.07
CA GLY A 54 -15.72 -6.19 -17.97
C GLY A 54 -15.81 -7.42 -17.04
N LEU A 55 -15.10 -8.50 -17.36
CA LEU A 55 -15.13 -9.78 -16.65
C LEU A 55 -14.02 -9.98 -15.61
N LEU A 56 -13.03 -9.08 -15.52
CA LEU A 56 -11.91 -9.23 -14.57
C LEU A 56 -11.71 -8.06 -13.57
N PRO A 57 -12.76 -7.39 -13.04
CA PRO A 57 -12.59 -6.52 -11.87
C PRO A 57 -11.92 -7.26 -10.70
N VAL A 58 -12.24 -8.55 -10.59
CA VAL A 58 -11.67 -9.51 -9.65
C VAL A 58 -10.14 -9.63 -9.77
N VAL A 59 -9.56 -9.56 -10.97
CA VAL A 59 -8.09 -9.65 -11.13
C VAL A 59 -7.38 -8.40 -10.65
N GLY A 60 -7.98 -7.22 -10.86
CA GLY A 60 -7.44 -5.97 -10.30
C GLY A 60 -7.33 -6.05 -8.77
N ASP A 61 -8.36 -6.59 -8.13
CA ASP A 61 -8.41 -6.75 -6.67
C ASP A 61 -7.39 -7.77 -6.15
N PHE A 62 -7.23 -8.90 -6.86
CA PHE A 62 -6.19 -9.87 -6.54
C PHE A 62 -4.79 -9.28 -6.69
N ILE A 63 -4.52 -8.50 -7.73
CA ILE A 63 -3.24 -7.81 -7.92
C ILE A 63 -2.99 -6.80 -6.79
N ALA A 64 -4.02 -6.06 -6.37
CA ALA A 64 -3.92 -5.14 -5.25
C ALA A 64 -3.59 -5.86 -3.93
N LEU A 65 -4.22 -7.00 -3.67
CA LEU A 65 -3.93 -7.86 -2.53
C LEU A 65 -2.49 -8.41 -2.57
N LEU A 66 -2.04 -8.92 -3.71
CA LEU A 66 -0.66 -9.39 -3.90
C LEU A 66 0.37 -8.29 -3.66
N ASN A 67 0.07 -7.06 -4.08
CA ASN A 67 0.91 -5.89 -3.83
C ASN A 67 0.97 -5.55 -2.34
N ALA A 68 -0.17 -5.57 -1.64
CA ALA A 68 -0.21 -5.40 -0.18
C ALA A 68 0.60 -6.48 0.55
N LEU A 69 0.50 -7.75 0.11
CA LEU A 69 1.31 -8.84 0.66
C LEU A 69 2.81 -8.66 0.36
N SER A 70 3.18 -8.21 -0.83
CA SER A 70 4.57 -7.89 -1.20
C SER A 70 5.15 -6.74 -0.37
N LEU A 71 4.31 -5.76 0.01
CA LEU A 71 4.65 -4.69 0.94
C LEU A 71 4.93 -5.27 2.34
N ILE A 72 4.03 -6.11 2.85
CA ILE A 72 4.17 -6.76 4.16
C ILE A 72 5.41 -7.66 4.21
N ARG A 73 5.70 -8.43 3.15
CA ARG A 73 6.93 -9.22 3.07
C ARG A 73 8.19 -8.36 3.11
N ALA A 74 8.18 -7.19 2.46
CA ALA A 74 9.30 -6.25 2.58
C ALA A 74 9.41 -5.69 4.00
N ALA A 75 8.27 -5.36 4.62
CA ALA A 75 8.19 -4.93 6.01
C ALA A 75 8.58 -6.02 7.02
N ARG A 76 8.70 -7.30 6.65
CA ARG A 76 9.23 -8.36 7.52
C ARG A 76 10.76 -8.44 7.55
N ARG A 77 11.44 -7.74 6.63
CA ARG A 77 12.91 -7.78 6.49
C ARG A 77 13.65 -6.79 7.41
N VAL A 78 12.94 -6.05 8.25
CA VAL A 78 13.53 -5.19 9.29
C VAL A 78 14.25 -6.04 10.34
N ASP A 79 15.31 -5.47 10.90
CA ASP A 79 16.11 -6.07 11.96
C ASP A 79 15.24 -6.30 13.20
N GLY A 80 15.45 -7.45 13.85
CA GLY A 80 14.60 -7.91 14.96
C GLY A 80 13.19 -8.36 14.55
N GLY A 81 12.91 -8.42 13.24
CA GLY A 81 11.64 -8.91 12.69
C GLY A 81 10.44 -8.02 12.99
N LEU A 82 9.30 -8.35 12.37
CA LEU A 82 8.05 -7.66 12.61
C LEU A 82 7.26 -8.38 13.73
N PRO A 83 6.83 -7.70 14.80
CA PRO A 83 6.07 -8.34 15.86
C PRO A 83 4.75 -8.88 15.29
N ALA A 84 4.32 -10.04 15.79
CA ALA A 84 3.15 -10.75 15.28
C ALA A 84 1.89 -9.85 15.25
N PHE A 85 1.70 -9.03 16.29
CA PHE A 85 0.60 -8.08 16.35
C PHE A 85 0.60 -7.06 15.20
N ALA A 86 1.77 -6.48 14.86
CA ALA A 86 1.87 -5.52 13.76
C ALA A 86 1.65 -6.20 12.40
N LEU A 87 2.16 -7.43 12.24
CA LEU A 87 1.96 -8.22 11.03
C LEU A 87 0.47 -8.54 10.83
N VAL A 88 -0.21 -9.02 11.88
CA VAL A 88 -1.65 -9.32 11.84
C VAL A 88 -2.45 -8.05 11.56
N ALA A 89 -2.11 -6.92 12.18
CA ALA A 89 -2.75 -5.65 11.90
C ALA A 89 -2.58 -5.22 10.43
N MET A 90 -1.38 -5.34 9.85
CA MET A 90 -1.15 -4.99 8.44
C MET A 90 -1.93 -5.91 7.49
N LEU A 91 -2.01 -7.20 7.80
CA LEU A 91 -2.79 -8.17 7.03
C LEU A 91 -4.29 -7.92 7.16
N ALA A 92 -4.79 -7.63 8.36
CA ALA A 92 -6.20 -7.33 8.60
C ALA A 92 -6.64 -6.11 7.79
N TRP A 93 -5.83 -5.05 7.75
CA TRP A 93 -6.14 -3.88 6.91
C TRP A 93 -6.12 -4.17 5.41
N ALA A 94 -5.22 -5.05 4.95
CA ALA A 94 -5.21 -5.48 3.55
C ALA A 94 -6.44 -6.35 3.21
N ALA A 95 -6.87 -7.21 4.14
CA ALA A 95 -8.07 -8.05 3.98
C ALA A 95 -9.36 -7.21 3.95
N VAL A 96 -9.46 -6.21 4.84
CA VAL A 96 -10.60 -5.26 4.84
C VAL A 96 -10.65 -4.48 3.53
N ASP A 97 -9.50 -4.00 3.05
CA ASP A 97 -9.41 -3.29 1.77
C ASP A 97 -9.85 -4.18 0.58
N PHE A 98 -9.42 -5.44 0.55
CA PHE A 98 -9.87 -6.41 -0.44
C PHE A 98 -11.39 -6.66 -0.35
N ALA A 99 -11.93 -6.84 0.86
CA ALA A 99 -13.37 -7.03 1.05
C ALA A 99 -14.19 -5.82 0.60
N VAL A 100 -13.69 -4.61 0.85
CA VAL A 100 -14.33 -3.36 0.42
C VAL A 100 -14.30 -3.21 -1.11
N LYS A 101 -13.25 -3.69 -1.77
CA LYS A 101 -13.12 -3.67 -3.24
C LYS A 101 -14.04 -4.64 -3.97
N LEU A 102 -14.49 -5.71 -3.30
CA LEU A 102 -15.53 -6.60 -3.85
C LEU A 102 -16.85 -5.85 -4.13
N VAL A 103 -17.08 -4.70 -3.49
CA VAL A 103 -18.21 -3.82 -3.76
C VAL A 103 -17.80 -2.81 -4.83
N PRO A 104 -18.25 -2.97 -6.10
CA PRO A 104 -17.94 -2.02 -7.16
C PRO A 104 -18.46 -0.61 -6.79
N ILE A 105 -17.78 0.44 -7.26
CA ILE A 105 -18.05 1.86 -6.97
C ILE A 105 -17.66 2.29 -5.54
N VAL A 106 -18.19 1.64 -4.49
CA VAL A 106 -17.87 2.00 -3.10
C VAL A 106 -16.41 1.68 -2.80
N GLY A 107 -15.94 0.53 -3.25
CA GLY A 107 -14.57 0.08 -3.03
C GLY A 107 -13.52 1.02 -3.60
N GLU A 108 -13.78 1.56 -4.80
CA GLU A 108 -12.88 2.49 -5.47
C GLU A 108 -12.75 3.82 -4.71
N VAL A 109 -13.89 4.39 -4.29
CA VAL A 109 -13.92 5.65 -3.52
C VAL A 109 -13.24 5.47 -2.16
N VAL A 110 -13.58 4.40 -1.43
CA VAL A 110 -13.01 4.13 -0.11
C VAL A 110 -11.50 3.90 -0.21
N THR A 111 -11.03 3.13 -1.19
CA THR A 111 -9.60 2.87 -1.39
C THR A 111 -8.82 4.16 -1.70
N ALA A 112 -9.39 5.05 -2.52
CA ALA A 112 -8.78 6.32 -2.88
C ALA A 112 -8.62 7.26 -1.66
N ILE A 113 -9.56 7.22 -0.72
CA ILE A 113 -9.54 8.01 0.51
C ILE A 113 -8.64 7.37 1.57
N VAL A 114 -8.83 6.09 1.83
CA VAL A 114 -8.21 5.37 2.96
C VAL A 114 -6.73 5.09 2.74
N LYS A 115 -6.30 4.88 1.48
CA LYS A 115 -4.91 4.63 1.10
C LYS A 115 -4.25 3.56 1.97
N PRO A 116 -4.68 2.29 1.83
CA PRO A 116 -4.33 1.19 2.73
C PRO A 116 -2.83 0.91 2.82
N ASN A 117 -2.12 1.00 1.68
CA ASN A 117 -0.68 0.74 1.60
C ASN A 117 0.13 1.82 2.34
N THR A 118 -0.25 3.09 2.23
CA THR A 118 0.34 4.17 3.02
C THR A 118 0.07 4.00 4.50
N ARG A 119 -1.15 3.59 4.91
CA ARG A 119 -1.43 3.31 6.34
C ARG A 119 -0.57 2.18 6.88
N ASN A 120 -0.40 1.10 6.12
CA ASN A 120 0.49 0.00 6.50
C ASN A 120 1.96 0.45 6.59
N ALA A 121 2.42 1.28 5.65
CA ALA A 121 3.76 1.87 5.74
C ALA A 121 3.93 2.78 6.98
N MET A 122 2.90 3.54 7.34
CA MET A 122 2.91 4.38 8.55
C MET A 122 2.95 3.56 9.84
N ARG A 123 2.30 2.39 9.89
CA ARG A 123 2.41 1.47 11.04
C ARG A 123 3.83 0.94 11.21
N LEU A 124 4.47 0.54 10.11
CA LEU A 124 5.86 0.11 10.15
C LEU A 124 6.77 1.26 10.63
N GLU A 125 6.55 2.46 10.13
CA GLU A 125 7.30 3.65 10.53
C GLU A 125 7.16 3.95 12.03
N ALA A 126 5.92 3.91 12.56
CA ALA A 126 5.66 4.10 13.98
C ALA A 126 6.32 3.03 14.85
N LEU A 127 6.29 1.76 14.39
CA LEU A 127 6.98 0.66 15.08
C LEU A 127 8.50 0.88 15.13
N LEU A 128 9.11 1.27 14.01
CA LEU A 128 10.55 1.51 13.95
C LEU A 128 10.95 2.76 14.75
N ALA A 129 10.12 3.81 14.73
CA ALA A 129 10.33 4.98 15.57
C ALA A 129 10.30 4.62 17.07
N ALA A 130 9.35 3.79 17.50
CA ALA A 130 9.28 3.32 18.88
C ALA A 130 10.47 2.43 19.29
N ARG A 131 11.11 1.75 18.32
CA ARG A 131 12.34 0.98 18.54
C ARG A 131 13.58 1.86 18.63
N GLY A 132 13.71 2.86 17.75
CA GLY A 132 14.85 3.78 17.74
C GLY A 132 14.85 4.81 18.88
N ALA A 133 13.69 5.03 19.51
CA ALA A 133 13.57 5.84 20.72
C ALA A 133 13.93 5.09 22.01
N LYS A 134 14.22 3.79 21.92
CA LYS A 134 14.48 2.89 23.05
C LYS A 134 15.97 2.57 23.12
#